data_AF-A0A0F9HL29-F1
#
_entry.id   AF-A0A0F9HL29-F1
#
_cell.length_a   1.000
_cell.length_b   1.000
_cell.length_c   1.000
_cell.angle_alpha   90.00
_cell.angle_beta   90.00
_cell.angle_gamma   90.00
#
_symmetry.space_group_name_H-M   'P 1'
#
loop_
_entity.id
_entity.type
_entity.pdbx_description
1 polymer ?
#
loop_
_entity_poly.entity_id
_entity_poly.type
_entity_poly.pdbx_seq_one_letter_code
_entity_poly.pdbx_strand_id
1 'polypeptide(L)'
;MSNKNILKLPNAIHTEKFLDFNKTASKEKRYGYVGRLFKSKNIEFLLNVFAQYLSKYPNDKLYIFGEGDEQESITKFIKNIN
;
A
#
# COMPACT_ATOMS: atom_id res chain seq x y z
N MET A 1 39.48 -8.87 18.42
CA MET A 1 38.17 -8.41 17.94
C MET A 1 37.21 -8.45 19.12
N SER A 2 36.63 -7.33 19.55
CA SER A 2 35.68 -7.35 20.67
C SER A 2 34.31 -7.82 20.20
N ASN A 3 33.66 -8.66 21.01
CA ASN A 3 32.27 -9.06 20.78
C ASN A 3 31.36 -7.86 20.99
N LYS A 4 30.71 -7.40 19.91
CA LYS A 4 29.64 -6.39 19.99
C LYS A 4 28.32 -7.12 20.24
N ASN A 5 27.72 -6.87 21.40
CA ASN A 5 26.35 -7.26 21.65
C ASN A 5 25.41 -6.33 20.85
N ILE A 6 24.67 -6.90 19.89
CA ILE A 6 23.69 -6.17 19.09
C ILE A 6 22.30 -6.56 19.58
N LEU A 7 21.53 -5.59 20.06
CA LEU A 7 20.13 -5.75 20.43
C LEU A 7 19.24 -5.04 19.41
N LYS A 8 18.27 -5.77 18.83
CA LYS A 8 17.27 -5.19 17.94
C LYS A 8 16.08 -4.72 18.76
N LEU A 9 15.81 -3.41 18.72
CA LEU A 9 14.60 -2.82 19.28
C LEU A 9 13.67 -2.42 18.13
N PRO A 10 12.53 -3.09 17.93
CA PRO A 10 11.58 -2.72 16.89
C PRO A 10 10.88 -1.40 17.23
N ASN A 11 10.39 -0.70 16.20
CA ASN A 11 9.55 0.48 16.40
C ASN A 11 8.26 0.09 17.14
N ALA A 12 7.87 0.89 18.13
CA ALA A 12 6.63 0.68 18.86
C ALA A 12 5.42 1.12 18.03
N ILE A 13 4.32 0.36 18.10
CA ILE A 13 3.01 0.72 17.58
C ILE A 13 1.95 0.46 18.66
N HIS A 14 1.10 1.45 18.92
CA HIS A 14 0.00 1.32 19.87
C HIS A 14 -1.21 0.66 19.20
N THR A 15 -1.17 -0.66 19.03
CA THR A 15 -2.20 -1.42 18.30
C THR A 15 -3.61 -1.18 18.82
N GLU A 16 -3.80 -1.08 20.13
CA GLU A 16 -5.10 -0.88 20.76
C GLU A 16 -5.81 0.40 20.30
N LYS A 17 -5.07 1.45 19.93
CA LYS A 17 -5.63 2.69 19.40
C LYS A 17 -6.23 2.55 18.00
N PHE A 18 -5.92 1.47 17.29
CA PHE A 18 -6.26 1.28 15.87
C PHE A 18 -7.12 0.04 15.63
N LEU A 19 -7.60 -0.62 16.69
CA LEU A 19 -8.54 -1.73 16.57
C LEU A 19 -9.94 -1.17 16.33
N ASP A 20 -10.39 -1.23 15.08
CA ASP A 20 -11.79 -0.99 14.73
C ASP A 20 -12.44 -2.31 14.30
N PHE A 21 -13.33 -2.81 15.15
CA PHE A 21 -14.04 -4.08 14.96
C PHE A 21 -15.34 -3.92 14.17
N ASN A 22 -15.75 -2.69 13.84
CA ASN A 22 -17.01 -2.41 13.15
C ASN A 22 -16.90 -2.55 11.63
N LYS A 23 -16.25 -3.62 11.16
CA LYS A 23 -16.22 -3.94 9.73
C LYS A 23 -17.56 -4.52 9.30
N THR A 24 -18.38 -3.71 8.65
CA THR A 24 -19.53 -4.21 7.88
C THR A 24 -19.02 -5.00 6.68
N ALA A 25 -19.59 -6.18 6.44
CA ALA A 25 -19.27 -6.97 5.25
C ALA A 25 -19.73 -6.22 3.99
N SER A 26 -18.77 -5.62 3.28
CA SER A 26 -18.99 -5.04 1.96
C SER A 26 -18.82 -6.14 0.89
N LYS A 27 -19.67 -6.12 -0.15
CA LYS A 27 -19.46 -6.97 -1.35
C LYS A 27 -18.20 -6.57 -2.12
N GLU A 28 -17.81 -5.30 -2.04
CA GLU A 28 -16.55 -4.75 -2.57
C GLU A 28 -15.44 -4.91 -1.53
N LYS A 29 -14.29 -5.47 -1.92
CA LYS A 29 -13.07 -5.44 -1.11
C LYS A 29 -12.27 -4.19 -1.42
N ARG A 30 -11.70 -3.61 -0.37
CA ARG A 30 -10.85 -2.42 -0.43
C ARG A 30 -9.45 -2.77 0.03
N TYR A 31 -8.50 -2.53 -0.85
CA TYR A 31 -7.06 -2.68 -0.62
C TYR A 31 -6.45 -1.30 -0.39
N GLY A 32 -5.40 -1.22 0.42
CA GLY A 32 -4.76 0.04 0.76
C GLY A 32 -3.24 -0.07 0.73
N TYR A 33 -2.60 0.90 0.09
CA TYR A 33 -1.18 1.20 0.23
C TYR A 33 -1.03 2.54 0.95
N VAL A 34 -0.14 2.59 1.95
CA VAL A 34 0.19 3.82 2.67
C VAL A 34 1.71 3.97 2.70
N GLY A 35 2.23 5.06 2.13
CA GLY A 35 3.65 5.36 2.13
C GLY A 35 4.05 6.39 1.09
N ARG A 36 5.28 6.89 1.18
CA ARG A 36 5.84 7.85 0.21
C ARG A 36 5.78 7.29 -1.22
N LEU A 37 5.46 8.16 -2.18
CA LEU A 37 5.40 7.83 -3.60
C LEU A 37 6.77 8.02 -4.24
N PHE A 38 7.72 7.19 -3.84
CA PHE A 38 9.11 7.21 -4.33
C PHE A 38 9.40 5.94 -5.12
N LYS A 39 10.35 6.01 -6.07
CA LYS A 39 10.72 4.88 -6.93
C LYS A 39 11.06 3.59 -6.19
N SER A 40 11.69 3.70 -5.02
CA SER A 40 12.04 2.56 -4.15
C SER A 40 10.84 1.81 -3.58
N LYS A 41 9.62 2.36 -3.70
CA LYS A 41 8.37 1.73 -3.29
C LYS A 41 7.65 0.99 -4.42
N ASN A 42 8.13 1.14 -5.66
CA ASN A 42 7.69 0.38 -6.84
C ASN A 42 6.17 0.26 -6.97
N ILE A 43 5.48 1.40 -6.92
CA ILE A 43 4.01 1.45 -6.96
C ILE A 43 3.48 1.04 -8.33
N GLU A 44 4.25 1.26 -9.40
CA GLU A 44 3.91 0.81 -10.75
C GLU A 44 3.71 -0.70 -10.83
N PHE A 45 4.56 -1.50 -10.17
CA PHE A 45 4.36 -2.95 -10.08
C PHE A 45 3.04 -3.31 -9.40
N LEU A 46 2.72 -2.65 -8.28
CA LEU A 46 1.46 -2.86 -7.57
C LEU A 46 0.25 -2.55 -8.47
N LEU A 47 0.29 -1.44 -9.21
CA LEU A 47 -0.77 -1.05 -10.13
C LEU A 47 -0.95 -2.06 -11.28
N ASN A 48 0.16 -2.55 -11.85
CA ASN A 48 0.12 -3.59 -12.89
C ASN A 48 -0.55 -4.88 -12.39
N VAL A 49 -0.16 -5.35 -11.21
CA VAL A 49 -0.75 -6.56 -10.61
C VAL A 49 -2.23 -6.33 -10.30
N PHE A 50 -2.59 -5.15 -9.79
CA PHE A 50 -3.97 -4.84 -9.46
C PHE A 50 -4.85 -4.71 -10.70
N ALA A 51 -4.34 -4.17 -11.81
CA ALA A 51 -5.06 -4.12 -13.08
C ALA A 51 -5.42 -5.53 -13.58
N GLN A 52 -4.49 -6.48 -13.49
CA GLN A 52 -4.77 -7.88 -13.81
C GLN A 52 -5.78 -8.50 -12.85
N TYR A 53 -5.70 -8.19 -11.55
CA TYR A 53 -6.65 -8.64 -10.53
C TYR A 53 -8.09 -8.18 -10.82
N LEU A 54 -8.27 -6.94 -11.28
CA LEU A 54 -9.59 -6.37 -11.60
C LEU A 54 -10.32 -7.12 -12.72
N SER A 55 -9.61 -7.83 -13.61
CA SER A 55 -10.24 -8.69 -14.62
C SER A 55 -11.15 -9.78 -14.00
N LYS A 56 -10.84 -10.21 -12.77
CA LYS A 56 -11.60 -11.21 -12.01
C LYS A 56 -12.51 -10.60 -10.95
N TYR A 57 -12.15 -9.44 -10.41
CA TYR A 57 -12.87 -8.75 -9.34
C TYR A 57 -13.08 -7.27 -9.68
N PRO A 58 -13.93 -6.95 -10.68
CA PRO A 58 -14.00 -5.61 -11.26
C PRO A 58 -14.55 -4.53 -10.32
N ASN A 59 -15.21 -4.92 -9.23
CA ASN A 59 -15.79 -3.99 -8.27
C ASN A 59 -14.83 -3.63 -7.12
N ASP A 60 -13.73 -4.37 -6.95
CA ASP A 60 -12.78 -4.14 -5.87
C ASP A 60 -11.93 -2.88 -6.14
N LYS A 61 -11.39 -2.27 -5.07
CA LYS A 61 -10.65 -1.01 -5.18
C LYS A 61 -9.31 -1.05 -4.48
N LEU A 62 -8.31 -0.39 -5.07
CA LEU A 62 -7.02 -0.11 -4.45
C LEU A 62 -6.93 1.40 -4.16
N TYR A 63 -6.71 1.73 -2.90
CA TYR A 63 -6.43 3.09 -2.45
C TYR A 63 -4.93 3.26 -2.21
N ILE A 64 -4.35 4.33 -2.74
CA ILE A 64 -2.93 4.67 -2.56
C ILE A 64 -2.88 6.01 -1.83
N PHE A 65 -2.32 6.00 -0.62
CA PHE A 65 -2.18 7.18 0.23
C PHE A 65 -0.71 7.53 0.43
N GLY A 66 -0.34 8.76 0.10
CA GLY A 66 0.98 9.32 0.28
C GLY A 66 1.31 10.37 -0.77
N GLU A 67 2.50 10.94 -0.65
CA GLU A 67 3.03 11.98 -1.55
C GLU A 67 4.48 11.65 -1.92
N GLY A 68 4.96 12.22 -3.02
CA GLY A 68 6.35 12.10 -3.45
C GLY A 68 6.56 12.28 -4.96
N ASP A 69 7.81 12.19 -5.37
CA ASP A 69 8.25 12.56 -6.73
C ASP A 69 7.59 11.72 -7.85
N GLU A 70 7.14 10.49 -7.55
CA GLU A 70 6.46 9.61 -8.52
C GLU A 70 4.96 9.90 -8.65
N GLN A 71 4.41 10.91 -7.96
CA GLN A 71 2.96 11.15 -7.99
C GLN A 71 2.41 11.41 -9.40
N GLU A 72 3.13 12.19 -10.21
CA GLU A 72 2.72 12.46 -11.59
C GLU A 72 2.82 11.23 -12.48
N SER A 73 3.91 10.45 -12.38
CA SER A 73 4.12 9.25 -13.18
C SER A 73 3.05 8.19 -12.87
N ILE A 74 2.76 7.97 -11.58
CA ILE A 74 1.69 7.09 -11.11
C ILE A 74 0.33 7.54 -11.65
N THR A 75 0.03 8.83 -11.58
CA THR A 75 -1.26 9.35 -12.08
C THR A 75 -1.40 9.17 -13.58
N LYS A 76 -0.35 9.41 -14.36
CA LYS A 76 -0.32 9.16 -15.81
C LYS A 76 -0.51 7.67 -16.11
N PHE A 77 0.17 6.80 -15.36
CA PHE A 77 0.07 5.36 -15.51
C PHE A 77 -1.36 4.85 -15.30
N ILE A 78 -2.03 5.30 -14.22
CA ILE A 78 -3.43 4.94 -13.95
C ILE A 78 -4.37 5.37 -15.09
N LYS A 79 -4.15 6.57 -15.67
CA LYS A 79 -4.95 7.06 -16.80
C LYS A 79 -4.78 6.23 -18.07
N ASN A 80 -3.65 5.53 -18.23
CA ASN A 80 -3.37 4.71 -19.41
C ASN A 80 -3.85 3.25 -19.27
N ILE A 81 -4.21 2.82 -18.05
CA ILE A 81 -4.74 1.46 -17.79
C ILE A 81 -6.26 1.38 -18.01
N ASN A 82 -6.96 2.51 -17.92
CA ASN A 82 -8.39 2.62 -18.24
C ASN A 82 -8.60 2.96 -19.71
#